data_AF-A0A640SFJ9-F1
#
_entry.id   AF-A0A640SFJ9-F1
#
_cell.length_a   1.000
_cell.length_b   1.000
_cell.length_c   1.000
_cell.angle_alpha   90.00
_cell.angle_beta   90.00
_cell.angle_gamma   90.00
#
_symmetry.space_group_name_H-M   'P 1'
#
loop_
_entity.id
_entity.type
_entity.pdbx_description
1 polymer ?
#
loop_
_entity_poly.entity_id
_entity_poly.type
_entity_poly.pdbx_seq_one_letter_code
_entity_poly.pdbx_strand_id
1 'polypeptide(L)'
;MEPMETDRRAPARYEPGEGCVTQVVRIPVRIVVLVLVIPVRLVWDALTAAGRAVDRSVLRPLGRGLARLWHTVVVRPVAWAWRTLVVVPVAWTWRTLVVLPLGWIWRTLVVAPLVWLWRAVLAPAGRGAGRAVAWLVRYLLVLPAQWLYAQVLTPVGRGIAWLLRGLGAALLWLGRAVFVWPWVTLWRYVLAPAGRAIGAALVWLVRHLVVAPAQWLYAYVLTPVGRGIAWLVRGIGTVLATLVRWLVVVPLVTLWRYVLVPVGRLLAAVVTVVVREAGSALGHCWRAAGIVSRALGRFLATVLRWLLVEPLRWAYRSVLTPLGHGLRDGIWRPVRQALRTARETVRQTRREIRRALFGAPAKSRRAVAAQPRREPGAPGTRTLGSSTTALTKD
;
A
#
# COMPACT_ATOMS: atom_id res chain seq x y z
N MET A 1 -36.08 -51.00 -13.45
CA MET A 1 -35.31 -49.75 -13.55
C MET A 1 -36.19 -48.75 -14.28
N GLU A 2 -36.73 -47.76 -13.56
CA GLU A 2 -37.39 -46.55 -14.08
C GLU A 2 -36.46 -45.73 -15.00
N PRO A 3 -36.91 -44.68 -15.75
CA PRO A 3 -38.21 -43.96 -15.71
C PRO A 3 -38.93 -43.85 -17.10
N MET A 4 -40.27 -43.90 -17.17
CA MET A 4 -41.24 -42.78 -17.17
C MET A 4 -41.12 -41.77 -18.32
N GLU A 5 -41.47 -42.19 -19.54
CA GLU A 5 -41.89 -41.27 -20.62
C GLU A 5 -43.26 -40.69 -20.27
N THR A 6 -43.26 -39.48 -19.72
CA THR A 6 -44.45 -38.64 -19.66
C THR A 6 -44.60 -37.97 -21.03
N ASP A 7 -45.34 -38.64 -21.91
CA ASP A 7 -45.89 -38.08 -23.14
C ASP A 7 -46.86 -36.93 -22.77
N ARG A 8 -46.29 -35.73 -22.54
CA ARG A 8 -47.05 -34.49 -22.42
C ARG A 8 -47.53 -34.11 -23.80
N ARG A 9 -48.67 -34.70 -24.18
CA ARG A 9 -49.54 -34.21 -25.24
C ARG A 9 -49.80 -32.72 -25.01
N ALA A 10 -49.14 -31.90 -25.81
CA ALA A 10 -49.45 -30.48 -25.90
C ALA A 10 -50.91 -30.32 -26.35
N PRO A 11 -51.66 -29.36 -25.79
CA PRO A 11 -53.06 -29.18 -26.12
C PRO A 11 -53.19 -28.93 -27.63
N ALA A 12 -54.15 -29.62 -28.25
CA ALA A 12 -54.56 -29.38 -29.61
C ALA A 12 -54.72 -27.86 -29.81
N ARG A 13 -53.86 -27.28 -30.66
CA ARG A 13 -54.02 -25.89 -31.07
C ARG A 13 -55.36 -25.82 -31.78
N TYR A 14 -56.25 -25.04 -31.20
CA TYR A 14 -57.46 -24.54 -31.82
C TYR A 14 -57.08 -23.97 -33.19
N GLU A 15 -57.40 -24.69 -34.27
CA GLU A 15 -57.46 -24.09 -35.61
C GLU A 15 -58.74 -23.28 -35.65
N PRO A 16 -58.68 -21.93 -35.60
CA PRO A 16 -59.86 -21.13 -35.85
C PRO A 16 -60.15 -21.34 -37.32
N GLY A 17 -61.31 -21.93 -37.61
CA GLY A 17 -61.73 -22.20 -38.98
C GLY A 17 -61.42 -21.02 -39.89
N GLU A 18 -60.66 -21.29 -40.95
CA GLU A 18 -60.47 -20.38 -42.08
C GLU A 18 -61.79 -20.27 -42.83
N GLY A 19 -62.75 -19.60 -42.21
CA GLY A 19 -63.93 -19.12 -42.91
C GLY A 19 -63.47 -18.03 -43.88
N CYS A 20 -63.93 -18.08 -45.13
CA CYS A 20 -63.72 -17.02 -46.12
C CYS A 20 -63.96 -15.60 -45.57
N VAL A 21 -64.74 -15.45 -44.51
CA VAL A 21 -64.99 -14.19 -43.81
C VAL A 21 -63.76 -13.65 -43.06
N THR A 22 -62.96 -14.46 -42.36
CA THR A 22 -61.74 -13.98 -41.68
C THR A 22 -60.62 -13.66 -42.67
N GLN A 23 -60.58 -14.34 -43.82
CA GLN A 23 -59.65 -14.04 -44.92
C GLN A 23 -60.06 -12.77 -45.68
N VAL A 24 -61.35 -12.61 -46.01
CA VAL A 24 -61.89 -11.41 -46.69
C VAL A 24 -61.86 -10.18 -45.80
N VAL A 25 -61.94 -10.31 -44.46
CA VAL A 25 -61.71 -9.19 -43.53
C VAL A 25 -60.22 -8.94 -43.29
N ARG A 26 -59.37 -9.99 -43.29
CA ARG A 26 -57.92 -9.81 -43.17
C ARG A 26 -57.30 -9.16 -44.39
N ILE A 27 -57.77 -9.40 -45.60
CA ILE A 27 -57.21 -8.79 -46.81
C ILE A 27 -57.26 -7.25 -46.75
N PRO A 28 -58.40 -6.58 -46.51
CA PRO A 28 -58.46 -5.12 -46.40
C PRO A 28 -57.74 -4.62 -45.13
N VAL A 29 -57.84 -5.32 -43.99
CA VAL A 29 -57.06 -4.94 -42.80
C VAL A 29 -55.57 -5.03 -43.06
N ARG A 30 -55.09 -6.05 -43.78
CA ARG A 30 -53.69 -6.24 -44.13
C ARG A 30 -53.25 -5.23 -45.17
N ILE A 31 -54.11 -4.85 -46.13
CA ILE A 31 -53.86 -3.74 -47.07
C ILE A 31 -53.79 -2.41 -46.33
N VAL A 32 -54.71 -2.11 -45.42
CA VAL A 32 -54.68 -0.89 -44.60
C VAL A 32 -53.44 -0.86 -43.72
N VAL A 33 -53.10 -1.99 -43.07
CA VAL A 33 -51.85 -2.12 -42.31
C VAL A 33 -50.64 -1.97 -43.23
N LEU A 34 -50.66 -2.51 -44.46
CA LEU A 34 -49.54 -2.34 -45.38
C LEU A 34 -49.40 -0.87 -45.82
N VAL A 35 -50.49 -0.26 -46.26
CA VAL A 35 -50.56 1.11 -46.78
C VAL A 35 -50.32 2.15 -45.69
N LEU A 36 -50.64 1.85 -44.43
CA LEU A 36 -50.45 2.79 -43.32
C LEU A 36 -49.18 2.48 -42.53
N VAL A 37 -48.99 1.23 -42.10
CA VAL A 37 -47.89 0.84 -41.20
C VAL A 37 -46.58 0.73 -41.96
N ILE A 38 -46.54 0.22 -43.20
CA ILE A 38 -45.24 0.16 -43.93
C ILE A 38 -44.67 1.55 -44.18
N PRO A 39 -45.38 2.56 -44.72
CA PRO A 39 -44.77 3.87 -44.92
C PRO A 39 -44.40 4.54 -43.59
N VAL A 40 -45.20 4.39 -42.53
CA VAL A 40 -44.81 4.87 -41.19
C VAL A 40 -43.53 4.18 -40.71
N ARG A 41 -43.39 2.88 -40.95
CA ARG A 41 -42.21 2.09 -40.56
C ARG A 41 -41.00 2.41 -41.44
N LEU A 42 -41.20 2.71 -42.73
CA LEU A 42 -40.18 3.16 -43.66
C LEU A 42 -39.68 4.56 -43.30
N VAL A 43 -40.58 5.45 -42.90
CA VAL A 43 -40.26 6.78 -42.36
C VAL A 43 -39.50 6.64 -41.05
N TRP A 44 -39.88 5.70 -40.18
CA TRP A 44 -39.16 5.42 -38.93
C TRP A 44 -37.77 4.83 -39.19
N ASP A 45 -37.64 3.88 -40.11
CA ASP A 45 -36.35 3.30 -40.49
C ASP A 45 -35.45 4.34 -41.18
N ALA A 46 -36.02 5.23 -42.01
CA ALA A 46 -35.32 6.36 -42.60
C ALA A 46 -34.87 7.38 -41.52
N LEU A 47 -35.72 7.69 -40.54
CA LEU A 47 -35.37 8.56 -39.42
C LEU A 47 -34.28 7.97 -38.53
N THR A 48 -34.35 6.68 -38.21
CA THR A 48 -33.31 6.01 -37.40
C THR A 48 -32.02 5.82 -38.19
N ALA A 49 -32.10 5.64 -39.52
CA ALA A 49 -30.93 5.61 -40.40
C ALA A 49 -30.29 7.00 -40.50
N ALA A 50 -31.10 8.05 -40.66
CA ALA A 50 -30.64 9.44 -40.63
C ALA A 50 -30.02 9.79 -39.28
N GLY A 51 -30.65 9.41 -38.16
CA GLY A 51 -30.12 9.58 -36.81
C GLY A 51 -28.79 8.84 -36.62
N ARG A 52 -28.67 7.60 -37.10
CA ARG A 52 -27.42 6.83 -37.07
C ARG A 52 -26.34 7.42 -37.99
N ALA A 53 -26.73 7.99 -39.13
CA ALA A 53 -25.82 8.69 -40.03
C ALA A 53 -25.30 9.97 -39.37
N VAL A 54 -26.18 10.79 -38.78
CA VAL A 54 -25.79 11.99 -38.02
C VAL A 54 -24.90 11.64 -36.83
N ASP A 55 -25.21 10.56 -36.10
CA ASP A 55 -24.38 10.10 -34.99
C ASP A 55 -22.96 9.71 -35.44
N ARG A 56 -22.84 8.98 -36.55
CA ARG A 56 -21.52 8.57 -37.08
C ARG A 56 -20.75 9.71 -37.73
N SER A 57 -21.43 10.57 -38.48
CA SER A 57 -20.82 11.60 -39.31
C SER A 57 -20.51 12.88 -38.55
N VAL A 58 -21.27 13.21 -37.52
CA VAL A 58 -21.19 14.51 -36.84
C VAL A 58 -20.94 14.34 -35.34
N LEU A 59 -21.77 13.58 -34.63
CA LEU A 59 -21.67 13.48 -33.16
C LEU A 59 -20.43 12.70 -32.71
N ARG A 60 -20.07 11.59 -33.37
CA ARG A 60 -18.84 10.85 -33.07
C ARG A 60 -17.55 11.63 -33.34
N PRO A 61 -17.35 12.27 -34.50
CA PRO A 61 -16.15 13.06 -34.73
C PRO A 61 -16.10 14.30 -33.84
N LEU A 62 -17.22 14.99 -33.59
CA LEU A 62 -17.26 16.10 -32.64
C LEU A 62 -16.99 15.62 -31.21
N GLY A 63 -17.57 14.50 -30.77
CA GLY A 63 -17.33 13.91 -29.45
C GLY A 63 -15.87 13.52 -29.25
N ARG A 64 -15.21 12.95 -30.28
CA ARG A 64 -13.77 12.66 -30.23
C ARG A 64 -12.92 13.92 -30.28
N GLY A 65 -13.32 14.93 -31.05
CA GLY A 65 -12.68 16.23 -31.11
C GLY A 65 -12.71 16.94 -29.77
N LEU A 66 -13.90 17.00 -29.15
CA LEU A 66 -14.15 17.60 -27.85
C LEU A 66 -13.44 16.81 -26.73
N ALA A 67 -13.44 15.48 -26.79
CA ALA A 67 -12.69 14.66 -25.86
C ALA A 67 -11.17 14.89 -25.99
N ARG A 68 -10.63 15.00 -27.22
CA ARG A 68 -9.21 15.37 -27.42
C ARG A 68 -8.90 16.76 -26.92
N LEU A 69 -9.77 17.74 -27.20
CA LEU A 69 -9.65 19.12 -26.71
C LEU A 69 -9.66 19.14 -25.19
N TRP A 70 -10.63 18.49 -24.55
CA TRP A 70 -10.70 18.36 -23.09
C TRP A 70 -9.44 17.69 -22.52
N HIS A 71 -9.01 16.59 -23.13
CA HIS A 71 -7.86 15.84 -22.65
C HIS A 71 -6.54 16.61 -22.81
N THR A 72 -6.42 17.47 -23.82
CA THR A 72 -5.24 18.28 -24.06
C THR A 72 -5.25 19.60 -23.29
N VAL A 73 -6.40 20.27 -23.19
CA VAL A 73 -6.54 21.58 -22.57
C VAL A 73 -6.75 21.48 -21.06
N VAL A 74 -7.34 20.40 -20.56
CA VAL A 74 -7.63 20.26 -19.12
C VAL A 74 -6.81 19.14 -18.52
N VAL A 75 -6.93 17.92 -19.05
CA VAL A 75 -6.33 16.75 -18.39
C VAL A 75 -4.80 16.81 -18.41
N ARG A 76 -4.17 17.17 -19.54
CA ARG A 76 -2.71 17.30 -19.62
C ARG A 76 -2.13 18.38 -18.69
N PRO A 77 -2.63 19.64 -18.68
CA PRO A 77 -2.07 20.65 -17.79
C PRO A 77 -2.42 20.38 -16.33
N VAL A 78 -3.59 19.82 -16.02
CA VAL A 78 -3.93 19.40 -14.65
C VAL A 78 -3.03 18.25 -14.19
N ALA A 79 -2.78 17.26 -15.05
CA ALA A 79 -1.87 16.16 -14.72
C ALA A 79 -0.43 16.64 -14.58
N TRP A 80 0.02 17.56 -15.45
CA TRP A 80 1.33 18.17 -15.33
C TRP A 80 1.45 18.96 -14.02
N ALA A 81 0.48 19.82 -13.73
CA ALA A 81 0.41 20.62 -12.51
C ALA A 81 0.36 19.73 -11.26
N TRP A 82 -0.45 18.67 -11.24
CA TRP A 82 -0.47 17.70 -10.14
C TRP A 82 0.90 17.04 -9.95
N ARG A 83 1.53 16.63 -11.06
CA ARG A 83 2.82 15.95 -11.02
C ARG A 83 3.92 16.89 -10.52
N THR A 84 3.95 18.14 -10.98
CA THR A 84 4.97 19.12 -10.59
C THR A 84 4.71 19.77 -9.23
N LEU A 85 3.47 20.08 -8.89
CA LEU A 85 3.11 20.78 -7.64
C LEU A 85 2.87 19.86 -6.46
N VAL A 86 2.50 18.60 -6.68
CA VAL A 86 2.19 17.67 -5.59
C VAL A 86 3.18 16.52 -5.60
N VAL A 87 3.26 15.77 -6.70
CA VAL A 87 4.04 14.52 -6.72
C VAL A 87 5.54 14.80 -6.55
N VAL A 88 6.10 15.78 -7.27
CA VAL A 88 7.52 16.14 -7.16
C VAL A 88 7.89 16.62 -5.76
N PRO A 89 7.22 17.60 -5.13
CA PRO A 89 7.58 18.05 -3.79
C PRO A 89 7.32 16.99 -2.73
N VAL A 90 6.27 16.17 -2.84
CA VAL A 90 6.01 15.04 -1.93
C VAL A 90 7.08 13.97 -2.08
N ALA A 91 7.46 13.60 -3.30
CA ALA A 91 8.53 12.63 -3.53
C ALA A 91 9.89 13.16 -3.05
N TRP A 92 10.14 14.45 -3.24
CA TRP A 92 11.34 15.11 -2.74
C TRP A 92 11.37 15.12 -1.21
N THR A 93 10.28 15.53 -0.55
CA THR A 93 10.17 15.52 0.92
C THR A 93 10.27 14.12 1.48
N TRP A 94 9.62 13.12 0.89
CA TRP A 94 9.79 11.72 1.31
C TRP A 94 11.24 11.26 1.19
N ARG A 95 11.89 11.58 0.07
CA ARG A 95 13.28 11.20 -0.16
C ARG A 95 14.24 11.89 0.83
N THR A 96 14.01 13.16 1.15
CA THR A 96 14.85 13.91 2.08
C THR A 96 14.56 13.61 3.54
N LEU A 97 13.29 13.47 3.93
CA LEU A 97 12.89 13.26 5.33
C LEU A 97 12.91 11.80 5.77
N VAL A 98 12.76 10.85 4.85
CA VAL A 98 12.68 9.43 5.20
C VAL A 98 13.86 8.66 4.63
N VAL A 99 14.05 8.69 3.31
CA VAL A 99 15.03 7.81 2.66
C VAL A 99 16.47 8.18 3.02
N LEU A 100 16.80 9.48 3.03
CA LEU A 100 18.12 9.99 3.39
C LEU A 100 18.50 9.69 4.86
N PRO A 101 17.69 10.03 5.87
CA PRO A 101 18.03 9.72 7.26
C PRO A 101 17.98 8.21 7.54
N LEU A 102 17.03 7.47 6.98
CA LEU A 102 16.98 6.02 7.13
C LEU A 102 18.21 5.34 6.51
N GLY A 103 18.66 5.82 5.34
CA GLY A 103 19.88 5.35 4.70
C GLY A 103 21.14 5.69 5.51
N TRP A 104 21.18 6.88 6.13
CA TRP A 104 22.27 7.25 7.03
C TRP A 104 22.28 6.38 8.29
N ILE A 105 21.12 6.21 8.95
CA ILE A 105 20.92 5.35 10.13
C ILE A 105 21.33 3.91 9.83
N TRP A 106 20.89 3.35 8.69
CA TRP A 106 21.29 1.99 8.29
C TRP A 106 22.81 1.88 8.10
N ARG A 107 23.42 2.88 7.46
CA ARG A 107 24.88 2.91 7.26
C ARG A 107 25.63 3.01 8.58
N THR A 108 25.16 3.81 9.52
CA THR A 108 25.84 4.01 10.81
C THR A 108 25.56 2.90 11.81
N LEU A 109 24.33 2.39 11.90
CA LEU A 109 23.94 1.35 12.86
C LEU A 109 24.23 -0.07 12.40
N VAL A 110 24.24 -0.35 11.10
CA VAL A 110 24.41 -1.72 10.60
C VAL A 110 25.70 -1.85 9.82
N VAL A 111 25.90 -1.03 8.79
CA VAL A 111 27.06 -1.21 7.90
C VAL A 111 28.37 -0.87 8.60
N ALA A 112 28.43 0.24 9.34
CA ALA A 112 29.64 0.64 10.04
C ALA A 112 30.10 -0.38 11.10
N PRO A 113 29.25 -0.87 12.02
CA PRO A 113 29.66 -1.91 12.96
C PRO A 113 29.94 -3.25 12.28
N LEU A 114 29.22 -3.63 11.23
CA LEU A 114 29.50 -4.86 10.49
C LEU A 114 30.87 -4.80 9.77
N VAL A 115 31.19 -3.66 9.16
CA VAL A 115 32.49 -3.42 8.53
C VAL A 115 33.60 -3.35 9.59
N TRP A 116 33.33 -2.75 10.74
CA TRP A 116 34.26 -2.73 11.86
C TRP A 116 34.51 -4.15 12.38
N LEU A 117 33.47 -4.94 12.61
CA LEU A 117 33.56 -6.34 13.04
C LEU A 117 34.35 -7.18 12.03
N TRP A 118 34.09 -6.99 10.73
CA TRP A 118 34.86 -7.65 9.68
C TRP A 118 36.35 -7.29 9.75
N ARG A 119 36.68 -6.00 9.88
CA ARG A 119 38.08 -5.53 9.89
C ARG A 119 38.81 -5.84 11.19
N ALA A 120 38.13 -5.73 12.32
CA ALA A 120 38.69 -5.89 13.65
C ALA A 120 38.75 -7.34 14.10
N VAL A 121 37.83 -8.19 13.64
CA VAL A 121 37.70 -9.57 14.13
C VAL A 121 37.92 -10.59 13.00
N LEU A 122 37.13 -10.57 11.92
CA LEU A 122 37.22 -11.61 10.89
C LEU A 122 38.51 -11.57 10.07
N ALA A 123 38.97 -10.38 9.68
CA ALA A 123 40.19 -10.23 8.89
C ALA A 123 41.49 -10.63 9.65
N PRO A 124 41.69 -10.26 10.92
CA PRO A 124 42.81 -10.78 11.70
C PRO A 124 42.64 -12.25 12.09
N ALA A 125 41.44 -12.71 12.43
CA ALA A 125 41.18 -14.12 12.74
C ALA A 125 41.44 -15.03 11.53
N GLY A 126 40.99 -14.65 10.33
CA GLY A 126 41.24 -15.40 9.10
C GLY A 126 42.73 -15.44 8.71
N ARG A 127 43.47 -14.34 8.94
CA ARG A 127 44.93 -14.31 8.74
C ARG A 127 45.68 -15.14 9.78
N GLY A 128 45.21 -15.16 11.03
CA GLY A 128 45.76 -16.00 12.10
C GLY A 128 45.54 -17.49 11.82
N ALA A 129 44.31 -17.87 11.48
CA ALA A 129 43.96 -19.25 11.12
C ALA A 129 44.70 -19.73 9.87
N GLY A 130 44.80 -18.90 8.83
CA GLY A 130 45.55 -19.25 7.62
C GLY A 130 47.04 -19.50 7.87
N ARG A 131 47.67 -18.70 8.74
CA ARG A 131 49.07 -18.93 9.14
C ARG A 131 49.24 -20.18 10.00
N ALA A 132 48.30 -20.44 10.92
CA ALA A 132 48.32 -21.64 11.75
C ALA A 132 48.20 -22.91 10.89
N VAL A 133 47.26 -22.93 9.93
CA VAL A 133 47.10 -24.04 8.99
C VAL A 133 48.33 -24.20 8.10
N ALA A 134 48.88 -23.12 7.55
CA ALA A 134 50.09 -23.18 6.74
C ALA A 134 51.31 -23.69 7.53
N TRP A 135 51.44 -23.28 8.80
CA TRP A 135 52.48 -23.79 9.69
C TRP A 135 52.30 -25.28 9.97
N LEU A 136 51.06 -25.72 10.27
CA LEU A 136 50.74 -27.12 10.52
C LEU A 136 51.04 -27.99 9.30
N VAL A 137 50.64 -27.56 8.10
CA VAL A 137 50.94 -28.29 6.85
C VAL A 137 52.46 -28.38 6.64
N ARG A 138 53.19 -27.29 6.87
CA ARG A 138 54.64 -27.26 6.67
C ARG A 138 55.36 -28.19 7.63
N TYR A 139 55.02 -28.17 8.91
CA TYR A 139 55.69 -28.98 9.92
C TYR A 139 55.22 -30.44 9.96
N LEU A 140 53.92 -30.67 9.75
CA LEU A 140 53.31 -31.99 9.91
C LEU A 140 53.31 -32.83 8.63
N LEU A 141 53.27 -32.19 7.44
CA LEU A 141 53.32 -32.91 6.16
C LEU A 141 54.65 -32.69 5.44
N VAL A 142 55.08 -31.44 5.28
CA VAL A 142 56.23 -31.14 4.41
C VAL A 142 57.55 -31.59 5.04
N LEU A 143 57.80 -31.28 6.31
CA LEU A 143 59.02 -31.71 6.99
C LEU A 143 59.20 -33.24 7.03
N PRO A 144 58.20 -34.06 7.42
CA PRO A 144 58.37 -35.52 7.41
C PRO A 144 58.42 -36.08 6.00
N ALA A 145 57.67 -35.54 5.04
CA ALA A 145 57.77 -35.95 3.63
C ALA A 145 59.16 -35.63 3.04
N GLN A 146 59.74 -34.49 3.40
CA GLN A 146 61.08 -34.09 2.98
C GLN A 146 62.15 -34.96 3.66
N TRP A 147 61.96 -35.33 4.93
CA TRP A 147 62.83 -36.28 5.62
C TRP A 147 62.76 -37.68 4.99
N LEU A 148 61.56 -38.17 4.67
CA LEU A 148 61.35 -39.46 4.00
C LEU A 148 61.95 -39.46 2.59
N TYR A 149 61.79 -38.35 1.86
CA TYR A 149 62.45 -38.13 0.58
C TYR A 149 63.97 -38.17 0.73
N ALA A 150 64.51 -37.45 1.71
CA ALA A 150 65.94 -37.32 1.97
C ALA A 150 66.60 -38.64 2.42
N GLN A 151 65.93 -39.41 3.27
CA GLN A 151 66.49 -40.62 3.88
C GLN A 151 66.22 -41.90 3.08
N VAL A 152 65.14 -41.98 2.30
CA VAL A 152 64.76 -43.22 1.61
C VAL A 152 64.85 -43.07 0.09
N LEU A 153 64.30 -42.00 -0.48
CA LEU A 153 64.28 -41.81 -1.94
C LEU A 153 65.63 -41.36 -2.49
N THR A 154 66.37 -40.50 -1.79
CA THR A 154 67.67 -40.03 -2.25
C THR A 154 68.79 -41.08 -2.26
N PRO A 155 68.94 -42.00 -1.29
CA PRO A 155 69.98 -43.04 -1.41
C PRO A 155 69.63 -44.07 -2.50
N VAL A 156 68.37 -44.48 -2.62
CA VAL A 156 67.93 -45.41 -3.67
C VAL A 156 68.02 -44.77 -5.06
N GLY A 157 67.58 -43.51 -5.18
CA GLY A 157 67.72 -42.73 -6.41
C GLY A 157 69.17 -42.40 -6.76
N ARG A 158 70.06 -42.19 -5.77
CA ARG A 158 71.50 -42.02 -6.03
C ARG A 158 72.15 -43.32 -6.48
N GLY A 159 71.82 -44.48 -5.89
CA GLY A 159 72.38 -45.76 -6.31
C GLY A 159 72.03 -46.11 -7.75
N ILE A 160 70.74 -46.04 -8.10
CA ILE A 160 70.25 -46.34 -9.46
C ILE A 160 70.77 -45.31 -10.47
N ALA A 161 70.75 -44.03 -10.10
CA ALA A 161 71.24 -42.99 -10.99
C ALA A 161 72.78 -42.92 -11.06
N TRP A 162 73.54 -43.52 -10.14
CA TRP A 162 75.00 -43.60 -10.26
C TRP A 162 75.39 -44.64 -11.31
N LEU A 163 74.70 -45.78 -11.34
CA LEU A 163 74.88 -46.81 -12.37
C LEU A 163 74.43 -46.31 -13.76
N LEU A 164 73.26 -45.68 -13.85
CA LEU A 164 72.75 -45.11 -15.11
C LEU A 164 73.53 -43.87 -15.57
N ARG A 165 74.01 -43.01 -14.64
CA ARG A 165 74.88 -41.89 -14.99
C ARG A 165 76.29 -42.32 -15.32
N GLY A 166 76.83 -43.41 -14.79
CA GLY A 166 78.16 -43.91 -15.18
C GLY A 166 78.18 -44.28 -16.67
N LEU A 167 77.18 -45.04 -17.10
CA LEU A 167 77.02 -45.45 -18.50
C LEU A 167 76.59 -44.27 -19.40
N GLY A 168 75.62 -43.48 -18.94
CA GLY A 168 75.12 -42.33 -19.65
C GLY A 168 76.14 -41.20 -19.77
N ALA A 169 76.96 -40.95 -18.74
CA ALA A 169 77.99 -39.92 -18.77
C ALA A 169 79.17 -40.33 -19.66
N ALA A 170 79.54 -41.60 -19.74
CA ALA A 170 80.58 -42.02 -20.70
C ALA A 170 80.15 -41.72 -22.15
N LEU A 171 78.89 -42.04 -22.49
CA LEU A 171 78.35 -41.84 -23.84
C LEU A 171 78.00 -40.37 -24.13
N LEU A 172 77.43 -39.65 -23.16
CA LEU A 172 77.18 -38.21 -23.28
C LEU A 172 78.48 -37.41 -23.26
N TRP A 173 79.50 -37.79 -22.50
CA TRP A 173 80.76 -37.05 -22.46
C TRP A 173 81.45 -37.12 -23.82
N LEU A 174 81.42 -38.28 -24.48
CA LEU A 174 81.93 -38.41 -25.84
C LEU A 174 81.15 -37.54 -26.84
N GLY A 175 79.81 -37.58 -26.81
CA GLY A 175 78.98 -36.73 -27.68
C GLY A 175 79.07 -35.24 -27.37
N ARG A 176 79.23 -34.88 -26.09
CA ARG A 176 79.25 -33.51 -25.58
C ARG A 176 80.63 -32.89 -25.72
N ALA A 177 81.71 -33.67 -25.65
CA ALA A 177 83.06 -33.20 -25.95
C ALA A 177 83.22 -32.89 -27.45
N VAL A 178 82.66 -33.71 -28.34
CA VAL A 178 82.80 -33.52 -29.78
C VAL A 178 81.85 -32.46 -30.32
N PHE A 179 80.58 -32.43 -29.89
CA PHE A 179 79.57 -31.55 -30.48
C PHE A 179 79.28 -30.31 -29.64
N VAL A 180 79.19 -30.47 -28.32
CA VAL A 180 78.69 -29.42 -27.42
C VAL A 180 79.81 -28.51 -26.94
N TRP A 181 81.03 -28.99 -26.71
CA TRP A 181 82.14 -28.13 -26.29
C TRP A 181 82.53 -27.08 -27.34
N PRO A 182 82.66 -27.42 -28.64
CA PRO A 182 82.88 -26.41 -29.68
C PRO A 182 81.69 -25.44 -29.80
N TRP A 183 80.46 -25.94 -29.74
CA TRP A 183 79.27 -25.10 -29.84
C TRP A 183 79.05 -24.21 -28.61
N VAL A 184 79.33 -24.71 -27.40
CA VAL A 184 79.22 -23.96 -26.14
C VAL A 184 80.34 -22.94 -26.00
N THR A 185 81.55 -23.23 -26.47
CA THR A 185 82.61 -22.22 -26.53
C THR A 185 82.26 -21.13 -27.54
N LEU A 186 81.77 -21.48 -28.73
CA LEU A 186 81.26 -20.52 -29.70
C LEU A 186 80.10 -19.69 -29.13
N TRP A 187 79.15 -20.33 -28.45
CA TRP A 187 78.00 -19.64 -27.87
C TRP A 187 78.40 -18.75 -26.69
N ARG A 188 79.29 -19.22 -25.80
CA ARG A 188 79.68 -18.53 -24.56
C ARG A 188 80.69 -17.41 -24.79
N TYR A 189 81.56 -17.54 -25.80
CA TYR A 189 82.59 -16.55 -26.11
C TYR A 189 82.24 -15.64 -27.29
N VAL A 190 81.35 -16.04 -28.21
CA VAL A 190 81.00 -15.21 -29.38
C VAL A 190 79.53 -14.77 -29.36
N LEU A 191 78.57 -15.70 -29.36
CA LEU A 191 77.15 -15.32 -29.51
C LEU A 191 76.55 -14.64 -28.27
N ALA A 192 76.83 -15.14 -27.06
CA ALA A 192 76.29 -14.58 -25.83
C ALA A 192 76.83 -13.18 -25.50
N PRO A 193 78.14 -12.87 -25.64
CA PRO A 193 78.61 -11.49 -25.50
C PRO A 193 78.15 -10.60 -26.66
N ALA A 194 78.10 -11.09 -27.90
CA ALA A 194 77.56 -10.30 -29.01
C ALA A 194 76.08 -9.95 -28.83
N GLY A 195 75.24 -10.93 -28.44
CA GLY A 195 73.82 -10.71 -28.18
C GLY A 195 73.57 -9.78 -26.98
N ARG A 196 74.37 -9.90 -25.90
CA ARG A 196 74.30 -8.97 -24.76
C ARG A 196 74.78 -7.57 -25.10
N ALA A 197 75.83 -7.43 -25.91
CA ALA A 197 76.32 -6.13 -26.38
C ALA A 197 75.28 -5.45 -27.29
N ILE A 198 74.69 -6.18 -28.23
CA ILE A 198 73.64 -5.67 -29.12
C ILE A 198 72.39 -5.31 -28.33
N GLY A 199 71.96 -6.17 -27.39
CA GLY A 199 70.81 -5.90 -26.53
C GLY A 199 71.01 -4.68 -25.63
N ALA A 200 72.19 -4.55 -25.02
CA ALA A 200 72.54 -3.39 -24.21
C ALA A 200 72.62 -2.11 -25.05
N ALA A 201 73.18 -2.17 -26.24
CA ALA A 201 73.22 -1.04 -27.17
C ALA A 201 71.82 -0.61 -27.60
N LEU A 202 70.92 -1.55 -27.91
CA LEU A 202 69.54 -1.25 -28.29
C LEU A 202 68.76 -0.64 -27.11
N VAL A 203 68.90 -1.19 -25.91
CA VAL A 203 68.26 -0.65 -24.70
C VAL A 203 68.80 0.73 -24.36
N TRP A 204 70.11 0.94 -24.46
CA TRP A 204 70.74 2.25 -24.26
C TRP A 204 70.23 3.26 -25.30
N LEU A 205 70.16 2.87 -26.57
CA LEU A 205 69.67 3.72 -27.65
C LEU A 205 68.20 4.10 -27.44
N VAL A 206 67.32 3.14 -27.12
CA VAL A 206 65.91 3.44 -26.83
C VAL A 206 65.77 4.33 -25.60
N ARG A 207 66.53 4.05 -24.53
CA ARG A 207 66.44 4.83 -23.30
C ARG A 207 66.95 6.26 -23.49
N HIS A 208 68.02 6.45 -24.24
CA HIS A 208 68.63 7.77 -24.44
C HIS A 208 67.93 8.57 -25.54
N LEU A 209 67.49 7.92 -26.62
CA LEU A 209 66.92 8.59 -27.79
C LEU A 209 65.40 8.76 -27.72
N VAL A 210 64.68 7.92 -26.97
CA VAL A 210 63.22 7.97 -26.87
C VAL A 210 62.78 8.35 -25.47
N VAL A 211 63.25 7.63 -24.46
CA VAL A 211 62.74 7.79 -23.09
C VAL A 211 63.23 9.10 -22.46
N ALA A 212 64.52 9.43 -22.58
CA ALA A 212 65.08 10.66 -22.04
C ALA A 212 64.45 11.93 -22.65
N PRO A 213 64.31 12.09 -23.98
CA PRO A 213 63.64 13.26 -24.53
C PRO A 213 62.15 13.27 -24.24
N ALA A 214 61.46 12.12 -24.20
CA ALA A 214 60.05 12.07 -23.80
C ALA A 214 59.84 12.49 -22.34
N GLN A 215 60.73 12.07 -21.43
CA GLN A 215 60.70 12.49 -20.02
C GLN A 215 61.02 13.97 -19.86
N TRP A 216 61.97 14.49 -20.63
CA TRP A 216 62.31 15.91 -20.62
C TRP A 216 61.14 16.76 -21.14
N LEU A 217 60.50 16.34 -22.24
CA LEU A 217 59.30 16.99 -22.78
C LEU A 217 58.12 16.95 -21.79
N TYR A 218 57.93 15.83 -21.11
CA TYR A 218 56.90 15.70 -20.08
C TYR A 218 57.17 16.61 -18.88
N ALA A 219 58.41 16.64 -18.37
CA ALA A 219 58.78 17.39 -17.18
C ALA A 219 58.84 18.91 -17.45
N TYR A 220 59.44 19.33 -18.56
CA TYR A 220 59.68 20.74 -18.86
C TYR A 220 58.58 21.42 -19.67
N VAL A 221 57.74 20.67 -20.40
CA VAL A 221 56.68 21.27 -21.23
C VAL A 221 55.31 20.88 -20.69
N LEU A 222 55.04 19.58 -20.55
CA LEU A 222 53.69 19.12 -20.25
C LEU A 222 53.25 19.43 -18.81
N THR A 223 54.17 19.31 -17.86
CA THR A 223 53.92 19.59 -16.45
C THR A 223 53.65 21.08 -16.17
N PRO A 224 54.48 22.04 -16.64
CA PRO A 224 54.19 23.46 -16.44
C PRO A 224 52.97 23.93 -17.23
N VAL A 225 52.74 23.43 -18.46
CA VAL A 225 51.53 23.74 -19.23
C VAL A 225 50.27 23.24 -18.51
N GLY A 226 50.28 22.00 -18.02
CA GLY A 226 49.17 21.45 -17.24
C GLY A 226 48.89 22.25 -15.97
N ARG A 227 49.94 22.70 -15.26
CA ARG A 227 49.81 23.51 -14.05
C ARG A 227 49.32 24.94 -14.36
N GLY A 228 49.76 25.53 -15.48
CA GLY A 228 49.31 26.84 -15.96
C GLY A 228 47.84 26.85 -16.38
N ILE A 229 47.40 25.85 -17.15
CA ILE A 229 45.99 25.69 -17.54
C ILE A 229 45.12 25.49 -16.29
N ALA A 230 45.55 24.63 -15.36
CA ALA A 230 44.79 24.40 -14.12
C ALA A 230 44.71 25.66 -13.23
N TRP A 231 45.69 26.55 -13.29
CA TRP A 231 45.66 27.83 -12.58
C TRP A 231 44.70 28.82 -13.26
N LEU A 232 44.73 28.92 -14.60
CA LEU A 232 43.81 29.76 -15.37
C LEU A 232 42.34 29.35 -15.19
N VAL A 233 42.04 28.05 -15.28
CA VAL A 233 40.68 27.54 -15.07
C VAL A 233 40.18 27.84 -13.66
N ARG A 234 41.04 27.70 -12.64
CA ARG A 234 40.70 28.03 -11.26
C ARG A 234 40.50 29.54 -11.07
N GLY A 235 41.35 30.37 -11.64
CA GLY A 235 41.21 31.83 -11.60
C GLY A 235 39.94 32.32 -12.30
N ILE A 236 39.61 31.78 -13.47
CA ILE A 236 38.36 32.09 -14.17
C ILE A 236 37.16 31.63 -13.35
N GLY A 237 37.22 30.43 -12.77
CA GLY A 237 36.17 29.90 -11.90
C GLY A 237 35.92 30.77 -10.67
N THR A 238 36.96 31.26 -10.00
CA THR A 238 36.81 32.15 -8.82
C THR A 238 36.25 33.51 -9.21
N VAL A 239 36.69 34.09 -10.32
CA VAL A 239 36.15 35.35 -10.83
C VAL A 239 34.68 35.21 -11.20
N LEU A 240 34.32 34.17 -11.97
CA LEU A 240 32.93 33.91 -12.37
C LEU A 240 32.03 33.65 -11.16
N ALA A 241 32.49 32.83 -10.21
CA ALA A 241 31.74 32.56 -8.98
C ALA A 241 31.54 33.83 -8.15
N THR A 242 32.54 34.71 -8.09
CA THR A 242 32.44 35.98 -7.36
C THR A 242 31.47 36.94 -8.07
N LEU A 243 31.53 37.00 -9.40
CA LEU A 243 30.61 37.77 -10.23
C LEU A 243 29.16 37.30 -10.06
N VAL A 244 28.91 36.00 -10.14
CA VAL A 244 27.58 35.41 -9.92
C VAL A 244 27.11 35.67 -8.49
N ARG A 245 27.99 35.53 -7.49
CA ARG A 245 27.65 35.80 -6.09
C ARG A 245 27.20 37.24 -5.88
N TRP A 246 27.95 38.21 -6.40
CA TRP A 246 27.60 39.62 -6.21
C TRP A 246 26.48 40.10 -7.13
N LEU A 247 26.40 39.62 -8.37
CA LEU A 247 25.42 40.09 -9.36
C LEU A 247 24.06 39.41 -9.22
N VAL A 248 24.01 38.18 -8.71
CA VAL A 248 22.77 37.40 -8.62
C VAL A 248 22.41 37.12 -7.17
N VAL A 249 23.34 36.55 -6.40
CA VAL A 249 23.00 36.04 -5.07
C VAL A 249 22.76 37.18 -4.08
N VAL A 250 23.62 38.20 -4.05
CA VAL A 250 23.45 39.37 -3.17
C VAL A 250 22.15 40.14 -3.47
N PRO A 251 21.81 40.51 -4.72
CA PRO A 251 20.55 41.18 -5.01
C PRO A 251 19.34 40.29 -4.75
N LEU A 252 19.43 38.98 -5.01
CA LEU A 252 18.33 38.07 -4.73
C LEU A 252 18.07 37.91 -3.22
N VAL A 253 19.13 37.81 -2.41
CA VAL A 253 19.03 37.71 -0.95
C VAL A 253 18.52 39.01 -0.33
N THR A 254 18.98 40.16 -0.84
CA THR A 254 18.48 41.46 -0.39
C THR A 254 17.01 41.65 -0.80
N LEU A 255 16.62 41.30 -2.03
CA LEU A 255 15.22 41.29 -2.46
C LEU A 255 14.37 40.38 -1.57
N TRP A 256 14.86 39.18 -1.24
CA TRP A 256 14.14 38.28 -0.35
C TRP A 256 13.95 38.87 1.05
N ARG A 257 15.01 39.42 1.66
CA ARG A 257 14.95 39.99 3.02
C ARG A 257 14.12 41.28 3.10
N TYR A 258 14.24 42.15 2.10
CA TYR A 258 13.61 43.47 2.13
C TYR A 258 12.24 43.53 1.45
N VAL A 259 11.89 42.57 0.59
CA VAL A 259 10.60 42.56 -0.12
C VAL A 259 9.77 41.33 0.25
N LEU A 260 10.30 40.12 0.12
CA LEU A 260 9.48 38.91 0.37
C LEU A 260 9.13 38.72 1.84
N VAL A 261 10.07 38.97 2.77
CA VAL A 261 9.80 38.87 4.21
C VAL A 261 8.72 39.85 4.69
N PRO A 262 8.76 41.16 4.36
CA PRO A 262 7.68 42.06 4.73
C PRO A 262 6.35 41.76 4.01
N VAL A 263 6.38 41.41 2.72
CA VAL A 263 5.16 41.01 1.99
C VAL A 263 4.55 39.75 2.61
N GLY A 264 5.36 38.77 2.99
CA GLY A 264 4.90 37.56 3.68
C GLY A 264 4.27 37.86 5.04
N ARG A 265 4.82 38.83 5.79
CA ARG A 265 4.24 39.28 7.07
C ARG A 265 2.90 40.00 6.87
N LEU A 266 2.79 40.84 5.83
CA LEU A 266 1.52 41.50 5.49
C LEU A 266 0.46 40.50 5.02
N LEU A 267 0.82 39.55 4.16
CA LEU A 267 -0.08 38.48 3.74
C LEU A 267 -0.53 37.61 4.92
N ALA A 268 0.38 37.25 5.83
CA ALA A 268 0.02 36.51 7.02
C ALA A 268 -0.96 37.30 7.89
N ALA A 269 -0.72 38.59 8.11
CA ALA A 269 -1.65 39.46 8.85
C ALA A 269 -3.04 39.50 8.17
N VAL A 270 -3.09 39.73 6.86
CA VAL A 270 -4.35 39.74 6.09
C VAL A 270 -5.07 38.39 6.20
N VAL A 271 -4.35 37.28 5.99
CA VAL A 271 -4.94 35.93 6.10
C VAL A 271 -5.47 35.66 7.49
N THR A 272 -4.74 36.04 8.55
CA THR A 272 -5.22 35.85 9.92
C THR A 272 -6.48 36.66 10.21
N VAL A 273 -6.59 37.89 9.69
CA VAL A 273 -7.80 38.71 9.81
C VAL A 273 -8.96 38.06 9.06
N VAL A 274 -8.75 37.62 7.82
CA VAL A 274 -9.78 36.96 7.00
C VAL A 274 -10.26 35.66 7.66
N VAL A 275 -9.35 34.84 8.19
CA VAL A 275 -9.70 33.60 8.89
C VAL A 275 -10.46 33.88 10.18
N ARG A 276 -10.06 34.91 10.93
CA ARG A 276 -10.75 35.31 12.16
C ARG A 276 -12.16 35.81 11.88
N GLU A 277 -12.35 36.59 10.82
CA GLU A 277 -13.66 37.12 10.43
C GLU A 277 -14.55 36.06 9.78
N ALA A 278 -13.97 35.14 8.99
CA ALA A 278 -14.70 33.99 8.48
C ALA A 278 -15.11 33.03 9.60
N GLY A 279 -14.25 32.84 10.61
CA GLY A 279 -14.55 32.02 11.78
C GLY A 279 -15.69 32.58 12.63
N SER A 280 -15.77 33.91 12.79
CA SER A 280 -16.87 34.56 13.51
C SER A 280 -18.20 34.44 12.75
N ALA A 281 -18.18 34.65 11.44
CA ALA A 281 -19.36 34.50 10.57
C ALA A 281 -19.87 33.05 10.54
N LEU A 282 -18.98 32.07 10.36
CA LEU A 282 -19.33 30.65 10.41
C LEU A 282 -19.86 30.22 11.78
N GLY A 283 -19.33 30.78 12.86
CA GLY A 283 -19.84 30.55 14.22
C GLY A 283 -21.30 31.00 14.39
N HIS A 284 -21.68 32.13 13.79
CA HIS A 284 -23.08 32.59 13.80
C HIS A 284 -23.98 31.71 12.94
N CYS A 285 -23.54 31.33 11.75
CA CYS A 285 -24.29 30.41 10.89
C CYS A 285 -24.48 29.04 11.54
N TRP A 286 -23.48 28.53 12.27
CA TRP A 286 -23.55 27.24 12.94
C TRP A 286 -24.54 27.23 14.11
N ARG A 287 -24.60 28.33 14.90
CA ARG A 287 -25.64 28.48 15.93
C ARG A 287 -27.04 28.57 15.33
N ALA A 288 -27.19 29.29 14.21
CA ALA A 288 -28.46 29.35 13.50
C ALA A 288 -28.88 27.97 12.98
N ALA A 289 -27.95 27.22 12.36
CA ALA A 289 -28.19 25.85 11.91
C ALA A 289 -28.62 24.94 13.08
N GLY A 290 -27.98 25.03 14.24
CA GLY A 290 -28.36 24.25 15.42
C GLY A 290 -29.78 24.54 15.94
N ILE A 291 -30.22 25.80 15.87
CA ILE A 291 -31.61 26.18 16.23
C ILE A 291 -32.60 25.62 15.22
N VAL A 292 -32.28 25.73 13.93
CA VAL A 292 -33.11 25.22 12.82
C VAL A 292 -33.21 23.70 12.89
N SER A 293 -32.11 22.98 13.11
CA SER A 293 -32.12 21.51 13.26
C SER A 293 -32.95 21.05 14.46
N ARG A 294 -32.94 21.79 15.59
CA ARG A 294 -33.80 21.48 16.74
C ARG A 294 -35.26 21.80 16.50
N ALA A 295 -35.57 22.82 15.70
CA ALA A 295 -36.93 23.14 15.28
C ALA A 295 -37.47 22.06 14.33
N LEU A 296 -36.70 21.70 13.30
CA LEU A 296 -37.01 20.60 12.37
C LEU A 296 -37.15 19.27 13.09
N GLY A 297 -36.25 18.94 14.02
CA GLY A 297 -36.31 17.71 14.80
C GLY A 297 -37.57 17.64 15.67
N ARG A 298 -37.98 18.75 16.31
CA ARG A 298 -39.24 18.82 17.07
C ARG A 298 -40.46 18.71 16.17
N PHE A 299 -40.45 19.41 15.03
CA PHE A 299 -41.53 19.32 14.06
C PHE A 299 -41.69 17.89 13.53
N LEU A 300 -40.61 17.27 13.09
CA LEU A 300 -40.61 15.91 12.56
C LEU A 300 -41.02 14.88 13.63
N ALA A 301 -40.54 15.03 14.88
CA ALA A 301 -40.97 14.18 15.99
C ALA A 301 -42.47 14.34 16.31
N THR A 302 -43.01 15.55 16.13
CA THR A 302 -44.43 15.85 16.36
C THR A 302 -45.27 15.26 15.24
N VAL A 303 -44.87 15.46 13.98
CA VAL A 303 -45.52 14.85 12.80
C VAL A 303 -45.48 13.33 12.89
N LEU A 304 -44.34 12.74 13.26
CA LEU A 304 -44.21 11.29 13.43
C LEU A 304 -45.14 10.76 14.54
N ARG A 305 -45.27 11.51 15.65
CA ARG A 305 -46.18 11.16 16.74
C ARG A 305 -47.64 11.23 16.28
N TRP A 306 -48.02 12.29 15.58
CA TRP A 306 -49.37 12.46 15.04
C TRP A 306 -49.71 11.42 13.95
N LEU A 307 -48.76 11.11 13.07
CA LEU A 307 -48.98 10.26 11.90
C LEU A 307 -48.91 8.76 12.23
N LEU A 308 -48.04 8.35 13.15
CA LEU A 308 -47.84 6.94 13.49
C LEU A 308 -48.37 6.59 14.87
N VAL A 309 -48.09 7.41 15.88
CA VAL A 309 -48.34 7.02 17.28
C VAL A 309 -49.79 7.25 17.66
N GLU A 310 -50.38 8.40 17.34
CA GLU A 310 -51.80 8.69 17.61
C GLU A 310 -52.76 7.65 17.00
N PRO A 311 -52.67 7.30 15.70
CA PRO A 311 -53.58 6.32 15.10
C PRO A 311 -53.34 4.91 15.62
N LEU A 312 -52.08 4.53 15.91
CA LEU A 312 -51.77 3.23 16.49
C LEU A 312 -52.28 3.12 17.93
N ARG A 313 -52.21 4.22 18.70
CA ARG A 313 -52.71 4.30 20.08
C ARG A 313 -54.23 4.31 20.12
N TRP A 314 -54.89 4.94 19.14
CA TRP A 314 -56.33 4.84 18.94
C TRP A 314 -56.73 3.43 18.51
N ALA A 315 -56.05 2.80 17.55
CA ALA A 315 -56.33 1.42 17.15
C ALA A 315 -56.12 0.43 18.31
N TYR A 316 -55.08 0.61 19.12
CA TYR A 316 -54.86 -0.19 20.32
C TYR A 316 -55.98 -0.01 21.36
N ARG A 317 -56.42 1.23 21.60
CA ARG A 317 -57.51 1.52 22.55
C ARG A 317 -58.88 1.11 22.05
N SER A 318 -59.17 1.32 20.78
CA SER A 318 -60.49 1.12 20.17
C SER A 318 -60.71 -0.30 19.66
N VAL A 319 -59.65 -1.05 19.35
CA VAL A 319 -59.76 -2.40 18.78
C VAL A 319 -59.19 -3.46 19.72
N LEU A 320 -57.94 -3.32 20.15
CA LEU A 320 -57.28 -4.32 21.01
C LEU A 320 -57.80 -4.35 22.45
N THR A 321 -58.17 -3.19 22.99
CA THR A 321 -58.67 -3.11 24.37
C THR A 321 -60.08 -3.71 24.54
N PRO A 322 -61.08 -3.44 23.68
CA PRO A 322 -62.38 -4.12 23.78
C PRO A 322 -62.32 -5.59 23.35
N LEU A 323 -61.49 -5.97 22.38
CA LEU A 323 -61.27 -7.38 22.05
C LEU A 323 -60.59 -8.14 23.20
N GLY A 324 -59.66 -7.49 23.91
CA GLY A 324 -59.03 -8.05 25.10
C GLY A 324 -60.01 -8.27 26.25
N HIS A 325 -60.94 -7.35 26.47
CA HIS A 325 -62.00 -7.52 27.49
C HIS A 325 -63.04 -8.55 27.04
N GLY A 326 -63.45 -8.56 25.77
CA GLY A 326 -64.38 -9.54 25.21
C GLY A 326 -63.87 -10.98 25.25
N LEU A 327 -62.60 -11.22 24.89
CA LEU A 327 -61.98 -12.54 25.03
C LEU A 327 -61.82 -12.95 26.50
N ARG A 328 -61.47 -12.01 27.37
CA ARG A 328 -61.21 -12.28 28.79
C ARG A 328 -62.49 -12.59 29.56
N ASP A 329 -63.57 -11.84 29.30
CA ASP A 329 -64.83 -12.02 30.01
C ASP A 329 -65.75 -13.04 29.33
N GLY A 330 -65.74 -13.15 27.99
CA GLY A 330 -66.59 -14.08 27.25
C GLY A 330 -66.08 -15.52 27.22
N ILE A 331 -64.78 -15.73 27.09
CA ILE A 331 -64.21 -17.09 26.89
C ILE A 331 -63.42 -17.52 28.12
N TRP A 332 -62.59 -16.63 28.67
CA TRP A 332 -61.62 -17.04 29.68
C TRP A 332 -62.21 -17.17 31.10
N ARG A 333 -63.23 -16.39 31.46
CA ARG A 333 -63.96 -16.56 32.74
C ARG A 333 -64.76 -17.87 32.82
N PRO A 334 -65.59 -18.26 31.85
CA PRO A 334 -66.35 -19.51 31.93
C PRO A 334 -65.43 -20.73 31.87
N VAL A 335 -64.36 -20.71 31.07
CA VAL A 335 -63.34 -21.78 31.06
C VAL A 335 -62.67 -21.91 32.42
N ARG A 336 -62.32 -20.78 33.05
CA ARG A 336 -61.69 -20.81 34.37
C ARG A 336 -62.64 -21.28 35.47
N GLN A 337 -63.94 -20.98 35.35
CA GLN A 337 -64.98 -21.50 36.24
C GLN A 337 -65.18 -23.01 36.03
N ALA A 338 -65.27 -23.49 34.79
CA ALA A 338 -65.36 -24.92 34.45
C ALA A 338 -64.12 -25.71 34.91
N LEU A 339 -62.93 -25.13 34.78
CA LEU A 339 -61.71 -25.72 35.32
C LEU A 339 -61.68 -25.76 36.85
N ARG A 340 -62.28 -24.78 37.53
CA ARG A 340 -62.38 -24.81 38.99
C ARG A 340 -63.38 -25.85 39.47
N THR A 341 -64.54 -25.98 38.83
CA THR A 341 -65.52 -27.03 39.18
C THR A 341 -64.96 -28.44 38.90
N ALA A 342 -64.26 -28.63 37.77
CA ALA A 342 -63.56 -29.89 37.47
C ALA A 342 -62.43 -30.19 38.48
N ARG A 343 -61.70 -29.15 38.92
CA ARG A 343 -60.62 -29.33 39.89
C ARG A 343 -61.13 -29.56 41.31
N GLU A 344 -62.26 -28.96 41.67
CA GLU A 344 -62.91 -29.19 42.97
C GLU A 344 -63.53 -30.57 43.04
N THR A 345 -64.21 -31.03 41.98
CA THR A 345 -64.71 -32.41 41.87
C THR A 345 -63.57 -33.42 41.97
N VAL A 346 -62.47 -33.25 41.24
CA VAL A 346 -61.28 -34.12 41.37
C VAL A 346 -60.69 -34.09 42.79
N ARG A 347 -60.61 -32.92 43.43
CA ARG A 347 -60.11 -32.81 44.81
C ARG A 347 -61.06 -33.47 45.82
N GLN A 348 -62.36 -33.40 45.59
CA GLN A 348 -63.37 -34.03 46.43
C GLN A 348 -63.35 -35.55 46.26
N THR A 349 -63.39 -36.06 45.03
CA THR A 349 -63.25 -37.49 44.72
C THR A 349 -61.94 -38.05 45.25
N ARG A 350 -60.82 -37.31 45.11
CA ARG A 350 -59.53 -37.72 45.70
C ARG A 350 -59.57 -37.75 47.22
N ARG A 351 -60.27 -36.81 47.88
CA ARG A 351 -60.44 -36.79 49.34
C ARG A 351 -61.35 -37.94 49.80
N GLU A 352 -62.39 -38.27 49.05
CA GLU A 352 -63.29 -39.39 49.33
C GLU A 352 -62.60 -40.73 49.12
N ILE A 353 -61.89 -40.93 48.00
CA ILE A 353 -61.04 -42.11 47.77
C ILE A 353 -59.99 -42.22 48.88
N ARG A 354 -59.32 -41.11 49.24
CA ARG A 354 -58.35 -41.12 50.33
C ARG A 354 -58.99 -41.47 51.67
N ARG A 355 -60.19 -40.97 51.97
CA ARG A 355 -60.91 -41.32 53.20
C ARG A 355 -61.37 -42.77 53.20
N ALA A 356 -61.81 -43.31 52.06
CA ALA A 356 -62.23 -44.70 51.91
C ALA A 356 -61.06 -45.68 52.00
N LEU A 357 -59.89 -45.34 51.43
CA LEU A 357 -58.70 -46.19 51.51
C LEU A 357 -57.87 -46.01 52.80
N PHE A 358 -57.79 -44.80 53.37
CA PHE A 358 -56.85 -44.49 54.46
C PHE A 358 -57.52 -44.01 55.76
N GLY A 359 -58.85 -44.01 55.84
CA GLY A 359 -59.57 -43.50 57.01
C GLY A 359 -59.57 -41.97 57.12
N ALA A 360 -60.44 -41.44 57.99
CA ALA A 360 -60.62 -40.00 58.17
C ALA A 360 -59.46 -39.37 58.99
N PRO A 361 -58.77 -38.33 58.49
CA PRO A 361 -57.74 -37.63 59.27
C PRO A 361 -58.36 -36.75 60.36
N ALA A 362 -57.81 -36.84 61.56
CA ALA A 362 -58.21 -36.09 62.76
C ALA A 362 -58.20 -34.57 62.54
N LYS A 363 -59.31 -33.90 62.92
CA LYS A 363 -59.40 -32.43 62.98
C LYS A 363 -58.49 -31.90 64.09
N SER A 364 -57.44 -31.16 63.75
CA SER A 364 -56.74 -30.31 64.71
C SER A 364 -56.75 -28.83 64.30
N ARG A 365 -57.51 -28.12 65.14
CA ARG A 365 -57.79 -26.70 65.28
C ARG A 365 -56.50 -25.88 65.47
N ARG A 366 -56.28 -24.86 64.62
CA ARG A 366 -55.43 -23.65 64.79
C ARG A 366 -55.28 -22.99 63.40
N ALA A 367 -55.18 -21.68 63.22
CA ALA A 367 -55.21 -20.58 64.15
C ALA A 367 -55.66 -19.32 63.39
N VAL A 368 -56.32 -18.46 64.15
CA VAL A 368 -56.55 -17.03 63.93
C VAL A 368 -55.22 -16.32 63.62
N ALA A 369 -55.13 -15.66 62.46
CA ALA A 369 -54.15 -14.60 62.12
C ALA A 369 -54.48 -14.08 60.71
N ALA A 370 -54.43 -12.81 60.33
CA ALA A 370 -54.26 -11.52 61.00
C ALA A 370 -54.68 -10.46 59.94
N GLN A 371 -55.34 -9.38 60.34
CA GLN A 371 -55.75 -8.28 59.44
C GLN A 371 -54.57 -7.35 59.09
N PRO A 372 -54.41 -6.89 57.83
CA PRO A 372 -53.39 -5.91 57.46
C PRO A 372 -53.80 -4.47 57.80
N ARG A 373 -52.84 -3.70 58.31
CA ARG A 373 -52.92 -2.35 58.90
C ARG A 373 -52.81 -1.25 57.82
N ARG A 374 -53.51 -0.13 58.01
CA ARG A 374 -53.69 1.05 57.12
C ARG A 374 -52.59 2.12 57.32
N GLU A 375 -52.36 2.94 56.28
CA GLU A 375 -51.35 4.00 56.01
C GLU A 375 -51.19 5.13 57.05
N PRO A 376 -50.22 6.06 56.86
CA PRO A 376 -50.62 7.48 56.73
C PRO A 376 -49.74 8.42 55.85
N GLY A 377 -50.41 9.30 55.08
CA GLY A 377 -50.34 10.77 55.24
C GLY A 377 -49.23 11.60 54.54
N ALA A 378 -49.62 12.37 53.52
CA ALA A 378 -48.83 13.45 52.89
C ALA A 378 -48.86 14.78 53.68
N PRO A 379 -47.90 15.70 53.47
CA PRO A 379 -48.06 17.11 53.85
C PRO A 379 -47.89 18.11 52.68
N GLY A 380 -48.96 18.90 52.43
CA GLY A 380 -48.97 20.38 52.51
C GLY A 380 -48.20 21.24 51.47
N THR A 381 -48.97 21.98 50.67
CA THR A 381 -48.54 23.06 49.74
C THR A 381 -48.48 24.46 50.39
N ARG A 382 -47.86 25.43 49.65
CA ARG A 382 -48.04 26.93 49.64
C ARG A 382 -47.06 27.73 50.56
N THR A 383 -46.46 28.88 50.20
CA THR A 383 -46.85 30.07 49.40
C THR A 383 -45.62 30.88 48.87
N LEU A 384 -45.89 31.80 47.94
CA LEU A 384 -45.01 32.83 47.32
C LEU A 384 -44.66 34.00 48.28
N GLY A 385 -43.50 34.64 48.06
CA GLY A 385 -43.11 35.92 48.68
C GLY A 385 -42.13 36.70 47.79
N SER A 386 -42.36 38.01 47.66
CA SER A 386 -41.81 38.97 46.70
C SER A 386 -40.72 39.88 47.29
N SER A 387 -39.93 40.51 46.40
CA SER A 387 -39.25 41.82 46.47
C SER A 387 -37.84 41.99 47.07
N THR A 388 -36.90 42.31 46.16
CA THR A 388 -36.03 43.51 46.10
C THR A 388 -35.19 43.92 47.31
N THR A 389 -33.86 43.87 47.16
CA THR A 389 -32.94 44.84 47.82
C THR A 389 -31.68 45.04 47.00
N ALA A 390 -31.42 46.29 46.61
CA ALA A 390 -30.15 46.78 46.10
C ALA A 390 -29.13 46.88 47.25
N LEU A 391 -27.85 46.60 46.97
CA LEU A 391 -26.78 46.74 47.95
C LEU A 391 -25.61 47.48 47.28
N THR A 392 -25.66 48.80 47.39
CA THR A 392 -24.51 49.71 47.36
C THR A 392 -24.27 50.15 48.79
N LYS A 393 -23.06 49.99 49.29
CA LYS A 393 -22.61 50.64 50.52
C LYS A 393 -21.15 51.02 50.36
N ASP A 394 -20.90 52.30 50.58
CA ASP A 394 -19.60 52.90 50.89
C ASP A 394 -18.94 52.25 52.12
#